data_AF-A0A2V7HKC8-F1
#
_entry.id   AF-A0A2V7HKC8-F1
#
_cell.length_a   1.000
_cell.length_b   1.000
_cell.length_c   1.000
_cell.angle_alpha   90.00
_cell.angle_beta   90.00
_cell.angle_gamma   90.00
#
_symmetry.space_group_name_H-M   'P 1'
#
loop_
_entity.id
_entity.type
_entity.pdbx_description
1 polymer ?
#
loop_
_entity_poly.entity_id
_entity_poly.type
_entity_poly.pdbx_seq_one_letter_code
_entity_poly.pdbx_strand_id
1 'polypeptide(L)' 'MRGRRGLSRRAFIRAGALVVGFALAPRGGLAQPARLPGSLDGNRRLDAWLRIDPNGTVTIFTGKIELGQGIGTAL' A
#
# COMPACT_ATOMS: atom_id res chain seq x y z
N MET A 1 -36.84 21.59 -3.19
CA MET A 1 -35.51 21.90 -2.62
C MET A 1 -34.50 20.87 -3.11
N ARG A 2 -33.49 21.28 -3.90
CA ARG A 2 -32.59 20.36 -4.63
C ARG A 2 -31.27 20.21 -3.86
N GLY A 3 -31.01 19.01 -3.34
CA GLY A 3 -29.81 18.70 -2.55
C GLY A 3 -28.52 18.87 -3.36
N ARG A 4 -27.57 19.61 -2.78
CA ARG A 4 -26.23 19.88 -3.30
C ARG A 4 -25.46 18.55 -3.41
N ARG A 5 -25.38 17.97 -4.62
CA ARG A 5 -24.58 16.76 -4.88
C ARG A 5 -23.09 17.11 -4.77
N GLY A 6 -22.53 16.98 -3.58
CA GLY A 6 -21.09 17.03 -3.38
C GLY A 6 -20.38 15.95 -4.21
N LEU A 7 -19.14 16.21 -4.62
CA LEU A 7 -18.27 15.23 -5.27
C LEU A 7 -18.35 13.89 -4.53
N SER A 8 -18.85 12.84 -5.20
CA SER A 8 -18.86 11.51 -4.59
C SER A 8 -17.44 10.95 -4.56
N ARG A 9 -17.07 10.20 -3.51
CA ARG A 9 -15.76 9.53 -3.40
C ARG A 9 -15.42 8.73 -4.67
N ARG A 10 -16.42 8.07 -5.25
CA ARG A 10 -16.30 7.31 -6.52
C ARG A 10 -15.98 8.20 -7.71
N ALA A 11 -16.60 9.38 -7.81
CA ALA A 11 -16.31 10.33 -8.88
C ALA A 11 -14.92 10.93 -8.74
N PHE A 12 -14.47 11.21 -7.50
CA PHE A 12 -13.13 11.70 -7.21
C PHE A 12 -12.04 10.69 -7.60
N ILE A 13 -12.19 9.40 -7.24
CA ILE A 13 -11.21 8.35 -7.58
C ILE A 13 -11.13 8.13 -9.09
N ARG A 14 -12.24 8.21 -9.84
CA ARG A 14 -12.22 8.09 -11.31
C ARG A 14 -11.45 9.20 -12.02
N ALA A 15 -11.34 10.38 -11.40
CA ALA A 15 -10.68 11.54 -12.00
C ALA A 15 -9.23 11.73 -11.50
N GLY A 16 -8.77 10.92 -10.54
CA GLY A 16 -7.46 11.03 -9.92
C GLY A 16 -6.50 9.88 -10.30
N ALA A 17 -5.22 10.03 -9.94
CA ALA A 17 -4.21 8.99 -10.05
C ALA A 17 -3.59 8.70 -8.68
N LEU A 18 -3.29 7.43 -8.38
CA LEU A 18 -2.46 7.06 -7.24
C LEU A 18 -1.00 7.10 -7.67
N VAL A 19 -0.25 8.07 -7.17
CA VAL A 19 1.20 8.18 -7.40
C VAL A 19 1.93 7.58 -6.21
N VAL A 20 2.67 6.49 -6.43
CA VAL A 20 3.53 5.85 -5.41
C VAL A 20 4.99 6.16 -5.74
N GLY A 21 5.69 6.81 -4.82
CA GLY A 21 7.13 7.06 -4.94
C GLY A 21 7.93 6.11 -4.05
N PHE A 22 8.92 5.43 -4.62
CA PHE A 22 9.93 4.67 -3.87
C PHE A 22 11.33 5.09 -4.31
N ALA A 23 12.33 4.84 -3.46
CA ALA A 23 13.72 5.17 -3.76
C ALA A 23 14.44 3.96 -4.38
N LEU A 24 15.09 4.16 -5.53
CA LEU A 24 15.82 3.12 -6.26
C LEU A 24 17.28 2.95 -5.79
N ALA A 25 17.78 3.83 -4.92
CA ALA A 25 19.11 3.74 -4.33
C ALA A 25 19.04 3.95 -2.82
N PRO A 26 19.87 3.27 -2.01
CA PRO A 26 19.96 3.58 -0.59
C PRO A 26 20.43 5.02 -0.47
N ARG A 27 19.60 5.88 0.13
CA ARG A 27 20.06 7.22 0.53
C ARG A 27 21.12 7.00 1.59
N GLY A 28 22.39 7.11 1.20
CA GLY A 28 23.51 7.17 2.13
C GLY A 28 23.24 8.29 3.13
N GLY A 29 22.77 7.94 4.31
CA GLY A 29 22.42 8.85 5.37
C GLY A 29 22.12 8.03 6.61
N LEU A 30 22.90 8.24 7.66
CA LEU A 30 22.75 7.60 8.97
C LEU A 30 21.52 8.15 9.74
N ALA A 31 20.41 8.37 9.03
CA ALA A 31 19.16 8.73 9.67
C ALA A 31 18.64 7.50 10.41
N GLN A 32 18.24 7.70 11.67
CA GLN A 32 17.56 6.68 12.46
C GLN A 32 16.45 6.05 11.61
N PRO A 33 16.41 4.72 11.44
CA PRO A 33 15.39 4.10 10.61
C PRO A 33 14.01 4.48 11.14
N ALA A 34 13.19 5.16 10.32
CA ALA A 34 11.84 5.56 10.72
C ALA A 34 11.09 4.34 11.25
N ARG A 35 10.43 4.47 12.41
CA ARG A 35 9.69 3.36 13.02
C ARG A 35 8.55 2.96 12.09
N LEU A 36 8.54 1.70 11.67
CA LEU A 36 7.45 1.19 10.84
C LEU A 36 6.32 0.62 11.72
N PRO A 37 5.07 0.57 11.23
CA PRO A 37 3.97 0.00 11.99
C PRO A 37 4.12 -1.53 12.13
N GLY A 38 3.86 -2.04 13.34
CA GLY A 38 3.69 -3.47 13.60
C GLY A 38 4.87 -4.33 13.12
N SER A 39 4.57 -5.43 12.42
CA SER A 39 5.57 -6.41 11.97
C SER A 39 6.55 -5.87 10.93
N LEU A 40 6.26 -4.74 10.28
CA LEU A 40 7.17 -4.12 9.32
C LEU A 40 8.43 -3.57 10.01
N ASP A 41 8.33 -3.17 11.28
CA ASP A 41 9.48 -2.68 12.05
C ASP A 41 10.50 -3.79 12.32
N GLY A 42 9.99 -5.02 12.56
CA GLY A 42 10.79 -6.23 12.77
C GLY A 42 11.23 -6.93 11.49
N ASN A 43 10.54 -6.69 10.35
CA ASN A 43 10.88 -7.23 9.04
C ASN A 43 10.86 -6.14 7.95
N ARG A 44 11.88 -5.29 7.94
CA ARG A 44 12.00 -4.10 7.07
C ARG A 44 12.40 -4.40 5.62
N ARG A 45 12.28 -5.66 5.17
CA ARG A 45 12.65 -6.06 3.81
C ARG A 45 11.55 -5.81 2.77
N LEU A 46 10.37 -5.37 3.21
CA LEU A 46 9.25 -5.04 2.36
C LEU A 46 9.10 -3.52 2.22
N ASP A 47 9.37 -3.00 1.03
CA ASP A 47 9.29 -1.58 0.66
C ASP A 47 7.99 -1.23 -0.10
N ALA A 48 7.38 -2.22 -0.76
CA ALA A 48 6.06 -2.13 -1.40
C ALA A 48 5.20 -3.38 -1.10
N TRP A 49 3.88 -3.17 -0.96
CA TRP A 49 2.94 -4.18 -0.46
C TRP A 49 1.78 -4.48 -1.42
N LEU A 50 1.55 -3.62 -2.41
CA LEU A 50 0.48 -3.73 -3.41
C LEU A 50 1.06 -3.47 -4.79
N ARG A 51 0.77 -4.36 -5.74
CA ARG A 51 0.98 -4.16 -7.17
C ARG A 51 -0.34 -4.29 -7.89
N ILE A 52 -0.71 -3.30 -8.68
CA ILE A 52 -1.89 -3.33 -9.54
C ILE A 52 -1.40 -3.56 -10.97
N ASP A 53 -1.80 -4.69 -11.55
CA ASP A 53 -1.45 -5.04 -12.92
C ASP A 53 -2.40 -4.40 -13.93
N PRO A 54 -1.97 -4.17 -15.19
CA PRO A 54 -2.80 -3.54 -16.22
C PRO A 54 -4.10 -4.29 -16.53
N ASN A 55 -4.14 -5.59 -16.26
CA ASN A 55 -5.32 -6.43 -16.43
C ASN A 55 -6.33 -6.32 -15.26
N GLY A 56 -6.10 -5.42 -14.30
CA GLY A 56 -6.95 -5.21 -13.14
C GLY A 56 -6.73 -6.20 -11.99
N THR A 57 -5.70 -7.05 -12.07
CA THR A 57 -5.30 -7.95 -10.97
C THR A 57 -4.49 -7.18 -9.93
N VAL A 58 -4.61 -7.56 -8.66
CA VAL A 58 -3.81 -6.98 -7.57
C VAL A 58 -2.99 -8.09 -6.91
N THR A 59 -1.68 -7.90 -6.84
CA THR A 59 -0.77 -8.74 -6.05
C THR A 59 -0.47 -8.06 -4.73
N ILE A 60 -0.65 -8.79 -3.62
CA ILE A 60 -0.37 -8.32 -2.27
C ILE A 60 0.86 -9.04 -1.72
N PHE A 61 1.83 -8.26 -1.22
CA PHE A 61 2.98 -8.78 -0.48
C PHE A 61 2.77 -8.50 1.02
N THR A 62 2.62 -9.56 1.82
CA THR A 62 2.18 -9.43 3.23
C THR A 62 3.34 -9.24 4.20
N GLY A 63 4.57 -9.58 3.80
CA GLY A 63 5.75 -9.59 4.67
C GLY A 63 5.66 -10.60 5.82
N LYS A 64 4.67 -11.50 5.78
CA LYS A 64 4.37 -12.51 6.81
C LYS A 64 4.43 -13.90 6.21
N ILE A 65 4.82 -14.86 7.04
CA ILE A 65 4.74 -16.28 6.70
C ILE A 65 3.29 -16.74 6.92
N GLU A 66 2.77 -17.54 5.99
CA GLU A 66 1.48 -18.23 6.11
C GLU A 66 1.72 -19.72 6.39
N LEU A 67 1.16 -20.22 7.49
CA LEU A 67 1.23 -21.59 8.00
C LEU A 67 -0.17 -22.09 8.43
N GLY A 68 -1.25 -21.62 7.80
CA GLY A 68 -2.65 -22.00 8.10
C GLY A 68 -3.44 -21.00 8.94
N GLN A 69 -2.96 -19.77 9.11
CA GLN A 69 -3.63 -18.71 9.87
C GLN A 69 -4.68 -17.98 9.02
N GLY A 70 -4.65 -18.17 7.70
CA GLY A 70 -5.63 -17.59 6.78
C GLY A 70 -5.33 -16.14 6.39
N ILE A 71 -4.06 -15.71 6.42
CA ILE A 71 -3.64 -14.35 6.03
C ILE A 71 -4.03 -14.06 4.58
N GLY A 72 -3.94 -15.07 3.69
CA GLY A 72 -4.34 -14.92 2.29
C GLY A 72 -5.85 -14.70 2.06
N THR A 73 -6.68 -15.04 3.04
CA THR A 73 -8.14 -14.85 2.96
C THR A 73 -8.60 -13.61 3.73
N ALA A 74 -7.90 -13.27 4.82
CA ALA A 74 -8.29 -12.20 5.73
C ALA A 74 -7.90 -10.79 5.25
N LEU A 75 -6.98 -10.68 4.29
CA LEU A 75 -6.48 -9.41 3.73
C LEU A 75 -7.25 -8.97 2.49
#